data_AF-A0A1T5B806-F1
#
_entry.id   AF-A0A1T5B806-F1
#
_cell.length_a   1.000
_cell.length_b   1.000
_cell.length_c   1.000
_cell.angle_alpha   90.00
_cell.angle_beta   90.00
_cell.angle_gamma   90.00
#
_symmetry.space_group_name_H-M   'P 1'
#
loop_
_entity.id
_entity.type
_entity.pdbx_description
1 polymer ?
#
loop_
_entity_poly.entity_id
_entity_poly.type
_entity_poly.pdbx_seq_one_letter_code
_entity_poly.pdbx_strand_id
1 'polypeptide(L)'
;MCSKFSKGLDPDNKYLTAYRADILFNLTNSKLKVLAADDSKLDGFNASFGLLDEYHAAINSKVRDVIKSSQGMRENPHLCTITTAGFDKSKPCYELRTVAIEVLSNLKEDDSMFIAIYSLDEEDDWQNEKNWCKCAPNLEVTVTKKYIREQVQQAKNNPSEEVGVRTKTLNQWCDSATVWIPEEYVVKCSNKVDLSDFKGENCYIGVDLGAVSDLTAVSYMIVKDDIYYFKTHYYLPESALEEKQDKETYKLWHRLGLLTVTSGNVTDYDYITTDILKAREIVNIMAIGYDKYNATQ
;
A
#
# COMPACT_ATOMS: atom_id res chain seq x y z
N MET A 1 3.08 -1.25 -31.86
CA MET A 1 1.86 -0.73 -31.19
C MET A 1 1.33 0.50 -31.94
N CYS A 2 2.07 1.61 -32.02
CA CYS A 2 1.64 2.85 -32.67
C CYS A 2 1.14 2.69 -34.11
N SER A 3 1.86 1.96 -34.97
CA SER A 3 1.42 1.71 -36.36
C SER A 3 0.08 0.97 -36.45
N LYS A 4 -0.16 -0.02 -35.56
CA LYS A 4 -1.43 -0.76 -35.53
C LYS A 4 -2.58 0.13 -35.04
N PHE A 5 -2.34 0.93 -34.00
CA PHE A 5 -3.32 1.89 -33.49
C PHE A 5 -3.68 2.94 -34.55
N SER A 6 -2.67 3.55 -35.17
CA SER A 6 -2.84 4.54 -36.24
C SER A 6 -3.67 3.99 -37.40
N LYS A 7 -3.37 2.77 -37.88
CA LYS A 7 -4.13 2.14 -38.97
C LYS A 7 -5.58 1.81 -38.61
N GLY A 8 -5.90 1.66 -37.32
CA GLY A 8 -7.29 1.45 -36.88
C GLY A 8 -8.15 2.70 -37.02
N LEU A 9 -7.54 3.89 -36.94
CA LEU A 9 -8.23 5.19 -37.03
C LEU A 9 -8.09 5.84 -38.40
N ASP A 10 -6.94 5.67 -39.04
CA ASP A 10 -6.57 6.23 -40.34
C ASP A 10 -5.89 5.14 -41.19
N PRO A 11 -6.68 4.22 -41.78
CA PRO A 11 -6.15 3.05 -42.50
C PRO A 11 -5.22 3.42 -43.66
N ASP A 12 -5.50 4.53 -44.34
CA ASP A 12 -4.77 5.02 -45.50
C ASP A 12 -3.58 5.92 -45.12
N ASN A 13 -3.35 6.19 -43.83
CA ASN A 13 -2.32 7.10 -43.30
C ASN A 13 -2.37 8.50 -43.92
N LYS A 14 -3.58 9.01 -44.17
CA LYS A 14 -3.80 10.33 -44.78
C LYS A 14 -3.49 11.47 -43.80
N TYR A 15 -3.65 11.22 -42.52
CA TYR A 15 -3.63 12.22 -41.45
C TYR A 15 -2.59 11.91 -40.37
N LEU A 16 -2.38 10.64 -40.06
CA LEU A 16 -1.49 10.18 -38.99
C LEU A 16 -0.19 9.60 -39.56
N THR A 17 0.94 10.04 -39.01
CA THR A 17 2.25 9.44 -39.29
C THR A 17 2.75 8.70 -38.04
N ALA A 18 2.80 7.37 -38.10
CA ALA A 18 3.24 6.54 -36.99
C ALA A 18 4.72 6.15 -37.09
N TYR A 19 5.45 6.34 -36.00
CA TYR A 19 6.80 5.84 -35.76
C TYR A 19 6.76 4.72 -34.71
N ARG A 20 7.94 4.25 -34.26
CA ARG A 20 8.05 3.18 -33.25
C ARG A 20 7.35 3.55 -31.94
N ALA A 21 7.59 4.76 -31.44
CA ALA A 21 7.11 5.25 -30.14
C ALA A 21 6.30 6.55 -30.24
N ASP A 22 6.06 7.06 -31.46
CA ASP A 22 5.40 8.34 -31.67
C ASP A 22 4.29 8.21 -32.73
N ILE A 23 3.25 9.02 -32.62
CA ILE A 23 2.26 9.27 -33.67
C ILE A 23 2.15 10.77 -33.83
N LEU A 24 2.36 11.25 -35.06
CA LEU A 24 2.25 12.66 -35.41
C LEU A 24 0.92 12.91 -36.13
N PHE A 25 0.29 14.04 -35.80
CA PHE A 25 -0.87 14.56 -36.49
C PHE A 25 -0.54 15.97 -37.00
N ASN A 26 -0.15 16.04 -38.27
CA ASN A 26 0.49 17.23 -38.85
C ASN A 26 -0.46 18.44 -38.98
N LEU A 27 -1.77 18.20 -39.10
CA LEU A 27 -2.77 19.28 -39.28
C LEU A 27 -2.80 20.25 -38.09
N THR A 28 -2.56 19.75 -36.88
CA THR A 28 -2.56 20.56 -35.65
C THR A 28 -1.19 20.54 -34.97
N ASN A 29 -0.15 20.09 -35.67
CA ASN A 29 1.20 19.88 -35.13
C ASN A 29 1.19 19.10 -33.78
N SER A 30 0.27 18.16 -33.65
CA SER A 30 0.07 17.40 -32.42
C SER A 30 0.84 16.09 -32.45
N LYS A 31 1.26 15.63 -31.28
CA LYS A 31 2.09 14.44 -31.14
C LYS A 31 1.63 13.61 -29.95
N LEU A 32 1.46 12.31 -30.17
CA LEU A 32 1.33 11.31 -29.13
C LEU A 32 2.66 10.57 -29.00
N LYS A 33 3.17 10.43 -27.78
CA LYS A 33 4.41 9.71 -27.49
C LYS A 33 4.13 8.62 -26.46
N VAL A 34 4.54 7.40 -26.78
CA VAL A 34 4.48 6.24 -25.88
C VAL A 34 5.80 6.16 -25.13
N LEU A 35 5.72 6.05 -23.81
CA LEU A 35 6.85 6.03 -22.89
C LEU A 35 6.85 4.71 -22.12
N ALA A 36 8.04 4.16 -21.86
CA ALA A 36 8.19 3.02 -20.97
C ALA A 36 8.34 3.49 -19.52
N ALA A 37 7.95 2.64 -18.57
CA ALA A 37 7.94 2.98 -17.15
C ALA A 37 9.34 3.13 -16.51
N ASP A 38 10.38 2.70 -17.20
CA ASP A 38 11.78 2.64 -16.74
C ASP A 38 12.70 3.68 -17.42
N ASP A 39 12.17 4.49 -18.34
CA ASP A 39 13.01 5.45 -19.07
C ASP A 39 13.44 6.58 -18.13
N SER A 40 14.74 6.66 -17.84
CA SER A 40 15.35 7.69 -16.98
C SER A 40 15.50 9.05 -17.67
N LYS A 41 14.95 9.21 -18.89
CA LYS A 41 15.06 10.42 -19.73
C LYS A 41 13.72 11.13 -19.93
N LEU A 42 12.97 11.32 -18.84
CA LEU A 42 11.60 11.85 -18.92
C LEU A 42 11.46 13.37 -18.73
N ASP A 43 12.53 14.16 -18.70
CA ASP A 43 12.37 15.62 -18.55
C ASP A 43 11.97 16.34 -19.85
N GLY A 44 11.07 17.32 -19.73
CA GLY A 44 10.84 18.34 -20.77
C GLY A 44 9.78 18.05 -21.83
N PHE A 45 8.78 17.21 -21.59
CA PHE A 45 7.75 16.88 -22.60
C PHE A 45 6.77 18.01 -22.94
N ASN A 46 6.62 19.00 -22.05
CA ASN A 46 5.59 20.04 -22.17
C ASN A 46 4.21 19.44 -22.50
N ALA A 47 3.83 18.37 -21.78
CA ALA A 47 2.67 17.56 -22.15
C ALA A 47 1.37 18.33 -21.93
N SER A 48 0.42 18.27 -22.88
CA SER A 48 -0.94 18.77 -22.66
C SER A 48 -1.84 17.71 -22.03
N PHE A 49 -1.57 16.43 -22.31
CA PHE A 49 -2.27 15.29 -21.76
C PHE A 49 -1.27 14.20 -21.40
N GLY A 50 -1.34 13.68 -20.17
CA GLY A 50 -0.57 12.53 -19.72
C GLY A 50 -1.50 11.38 -19.36
N LEU A 51 -1.21 10.17 -19.85
CA LEU A 51 -1.94 8.96 -19.50
C LEU A 51 -0.98 7.99 -18.83
N LEU A 52 -1.28 7.63 -17.59
CA LEU A 52 -0.67 6.50 -16.91
C LEU A 52 -1.65 5.34 -16.95
N ASP A 53 -1.22 4.26 -17.59
CA ASP A 53 -1.95 3.01 -17.65
C ASP A 53 -1.33 2.00 -16.68
N GLU A 54 -2.16 1.11 -16.14
CA GLU A 54 -1.78 0.06 -15.19
C GLU A 54 -0.93 0.55 -14.01
N TYR A 55 -1.32 1.66 -13.38
CA TYR A 55 -0.52 2.29 -12.34
C TYR A 55 -0.22 1.39 -11.12
N HIS A 56 -1.05 0.37 -10.85
CA HIS A 56 -0.77 -0.64 -9.82
C HIS A 56 0.54 -1.40 -10.03
N ALA A 57 1.04 -1.47 -11.27
CA ALA A 57 2.29 -2.13 -11.61
C ALA A 57 3.52 -1.22 -11.38
N ALA A 58 3.32 0.10 -11.24
CA ALA A 58 4.41 1.05 -11.06
C ALA A 58 5.17 0.79 -9.76
N ILE A 59 6.51 0.71 -9.85
CA ILE A 59 7.39 0.47 -8.69
C ILE A 59 7.46 1.71 -7.79
N ASN A 60 7.42 2.91 -8.39
CA ASN A 60 7.51 4.19 -7.69
C ASN A 60 6.76 5.29 -8.48
N SER A 61 6.61 6.47 -7.88
CA SER A 61 5.85 7.59 -8.45
C SER A 61 6.59 8.37 -9.55
N LYS A 62 7.88 8.10 -9.80
CA LYS A 62 8.77 8.96 -10.61
C LYS A 62 8.19 9.30 -11.98
N VAL A 63 7.71 8.31 -12.72
CA VAL A 63 7.14 8.53 -14.06
C VAL A 63 5.94 9.48 -14.01
N ARG A 64 5.06 9.29 -13.01
CA ARG A 64 3.89 10.14 -12.81
C ARG A 64 4.30 11.57 -12.48
N ASP A 65 5.26 11.72 -11.57
CA ASP A 65 5.72 13.03 -11.09
C ASP A 65 6.40 13.82 -12.20
N VAL A 66 7.16 13.14 -13.06
CA VAL A 66 7.81 13.76 -14.22
C VAL A 66 6.79 14.16 -15.29
N ILE A 67 5.78 13.33 -15.58
CA ILE A 67 4.71 13.73 -16.50
C ILE A 67 3.96 14.93 -15.93
N LYS A 68 3.62 14.91 -14.64
CA LYS A 68 2.94 16.01 -13.94
C LYS A 68 3.77 17.30 -13.96
N SER A 69 5.07 17.24 -13.68
CA SER A 69 5.94 18.44 -13.70
C SER A 69 6.09 19.02 -15.10
N SER A 70 6.11 18.17 -16.14
CA SER A 70 6.19 18.61 -17.53
C SER A 70 4.98 19.44 -17.97
N GLN A 71 3.87 19.40 -17.23
CA GLN A 71 2.63 20.11 -17.55
C GLN A 71 2.63 21.58 -17.08
N GLY A 72 3.62 22.01 -16.28
CA GLY A 72 3.58 23.31 -15.59
C GLY A 72 3.49 24.57 -16.47
N MET A 73 3.83 24.47 -17.77
CA MET A 73 3.71 25.58 -18.72
C MET A 73 2.41 25.59 -19.54
N ARG A 74 1.50 24.63 -19.32
CA ARG A 74 0.23 24.52 -20.04
C ARG A 74 -0.88 25.18 -19.24
N GLU A 75 -1.82 25.84 -19.94
CA GLU A 75 -2.99 26.48 -19.30
C GLU A 75 -4.00 25.45 -18.77
N ASN A 76 -4.28 24.40 -19.54
CA ASN A 76 -5.26 23.36 -19.20
C ASN A 76 -4.68 21.95 -19.41
N PRO A 77 -3.61 21.56 -18.67
CA PRO A 77 -3.07 20.23 -18.77
C PRO A 77 -4.00 19.21 -18.09
N HIS A 78 -3.98 17.97 -18.56
CA HIS A 78 -4.75 16.90 -17.96
C HIS A 78 -3.88 15.67 -17.72
N LEU A 79 -3.87 15.17 -16.47
CA LEU A 79 -3.19 13.94 -16.09
C LEU A 79 -4.22 12.86 -15.75
N CYS A 80 -4.38 11.90 -16.65
CA CYS A 80 -5.26 10.76 -16.47
C CYS A 80 -4.46 9.56 -15.94
N THR A 81 -4.92 8.95 -14.86
CA THR A 81 -4.36 7.71 -14.33
C THR A 81 -5.46 6.65 -14.31
N ILE A 82 -5.25 5.56 -15.04
CA ILE A 82 -6.15 4.41 -15.09
C ILE A 82 -5.42 3.17 -14.57
N THR A 83 -6.14 2.31 -13.85
CA THR A 83 -5.56 1.12 -13.23
C THR A 83 -6.65 0.17 -12.75
N THR A 84 -6.27 -1.08 -12.50
CA THR A 84 -7.00 -2.00 -11.62
C THR A 84 -6.35 -2.09 -10.24
N ALA A 85 -6.94 -2.86 -9.33
CA ALA A 85 -6.33 -3.24 -8.08
C ALA A 85 -5.07 -4.08 -8.31
N GLY A 86 -4.08 -3.87 -7.44
CA GLY A 86 -2.86 -4.64 -7.37
C GLY A 86 -2.80 -5.50 -6.11
N PHE A 87 -1.70 -6.26 -5.99
CA PHE A 87 -1.45 -7.14 -4.83
C PHE A 87 -0.60 -6.49 -3.74
N ASP A 88 -0.07 -5.29 -4.00
CA ASP A 88 0.91 -4.64 -3.13
C ASP A 88 0.41 -3.25 -2.74
N LYS A 89 -0.03 -3.14 -1.48
CA LYS A 89 -0.55 -1.91 -0.89
C LYS A 89 0.56 -0.90 -0.54
N SER A 90 1.85 -1.29 -0.59
CA SER A 90 2.98 -0.38 -0.35
C SER A 90 3.31 0.49 -1.58
N LYS A 91 2.73 0.17 -2.74
CA LYS A 91 3.00 0.86 -4.01
C LYS A 91 2.26 2.19 -4.12
N PRO A 92 2.78 3.15 -4.89
CA PRO A 92 2.22 4.50 -5.01
C PRO A 92 0.79 4.54 -5.55
N CYS A 93 0.35 3.51 -6.28
CA CYS A 93 -1.03 3.42 -6.73
C CYS A 93 -2.02 3.27 -5.57
N TYR A 94 -1.67 2.51 -4.54
CA TYR A 94 -2.54 2.35 -3.38
C TYR A 94 -2.61 3.65 -2.57
N GLU A 95 -1.48 4.33 -2.39
CA GLU A 95 -1.43 5.66 -1.76
C GLU A 95 -2.30 6.68 -2.52
N LEU A 96 -2.18 6.74 -3.85
CA LEU A 96 -3.02 7.62 -4.69
C LEU A 96 -4.51 7.30 -4.52
N ARG A 97 -4.88 6.01 -4.45
CA ARG A 97 -6.26 5.58 -4.19
C ARG A 97 -6.73 6.03 -2.81
N THR A 98 -5.90 5.90 -1.78
CA THR A 98 -6.23 6.34 -0.41
C THR A 98 -6.53 7.83 -0.38
N VAL A 99 -5.66 8.66 -0.99
CA VAL A 99 -5.90 10.11 -1.12
C VAL A 99 -7.21 10.39 -1.85
N ALA A 100 -7.48 9.67 -2.94
CA ALA A 100 -8.72 9.84 -3.70
C ALA A 100 -9.97 9.53 -2.85
N ILE A 101 -9.93 8.47 -2.03
CA ILE A 101 -11.03 8.12 -1.12
C ILE A 101 -11.21 9.19 -0.03
N GLU A 102 -10.12 9.72 0.52
CA GLU A 102 -10.16 10.81 1.50
C GLU A 102 -10.78 12.08 0.91
N VAL A 103 -10.47 12.41 -0.35
CA VAL A 103 -11.11 13.53 -1.08
C VAL A 103 -12.59 13.27 -1.29
N LEU A 104 -12.97 12.08 -1.79
CA LEU A 104 -14.39 11.70 -1.96
C LEU A 104 -15.17 11.71 -0.63
N SER A 105 -14.49 11.45 0.49
CA SER A 105 -15.07 11.44 1.83
C SER A 105 -15.06 12.81 2.51
N ASN A 106 -14.61 13.87 1.82
CA ASN A 106 -14.43 15.23 2.34
C ASN A 106 -13.48 15.33 3.55
N LEU A 107 -12.54 14.38 3.69
CA LEU A 107 -11.45 14.45 4.67
C LEU A 107 -10.28 15.32 4.15
N LYS A 108 -10.16 15.44 2.82
CA LYS A 108 -9.21 16.30 2.12
C LYS A 108 -9.95 17.08 1.03
N GLU A 109 -9.41 18.23 0.64
CA GLU A 109 -9.95 19.06 -0.43
C GLU A 109 -9.00 19.06 -1.64
N ASP A 110 -9.50 18.65 -2.80
CA ASP A 110 -8.82 18.79 -4.10
C ASP A 110 -9.85 18.82 -5.23
N ASP A 111 -10.34 20.02 -5.56
CA ASP A 111 -11.32 20.23 -6.64
C ASP A 111 -10.74 19.97 -8.04
N SER A 112 -9.40 19.91 -8.16
CA SER A 112 -8.74 19.62 -9.43
C SER A 112 -8.75 18.13 -9.78
N MET A 113 -9.09 17.26 -8.82
CA MET A 113 -9.04 15.82 -8.97
C MET A 113 -10.43 15.25 -9.27
N PHE A 114 -10.63 14.81 -10.52
CA PHE A 114 -11.75 13.95 -10.85
C PHE A 114 -11.47 12.50 -10.42
N ILE A 115 -12.41 11.88 -9.70
CA ILE A 115 -12.23 10.56 -9.11
C ILE A 115 -13.41 9.66 -9.48
N ALA A 116 -13.10 8.49 -10.05
CA ALA A 116 -14.06 7.42 -10.28
C ALA A 116 -13.43 6.09 -9.87
N ILE A 117 -13.98 5.46 -8.83
CA ILE A 117 -13.51 4.18 -8.30
C ILE A 117 -14.65 3.17 -8.44
N TYR A 118 -14.39 2.10 -9.18
CA TYR A 118 -15.31 0.97 -9.35
C TYR A 118 -14.70 -0.24 -8.66
N SER A 119 -15.10 -0.51 -7.41
CA SER A 119 -14.66 -1.68 -6.65
C SER A 119 -15.84 -2.23 -5.85
N LEU A 120 -15.74 -3.49 -5.43
CA LEU A 120 -16.60 -3.94 -4.35
C LEU A 120 -16.24 -3.21 -3.05
N ASP A 121 -17.25 -2.97 -2.22
CA ASP A 121 -17.05 -2.46 -0.86
C ASP A 121 -16.43 -3.57 0.02
N GLU A 122 -15.90 -3.19 1.18
CA GLU A 122 -15.26 -4.13 2.10
C GLU A 122 -16.26 -5.17 2.67
N GLU A 123 -17.47 -4.70 2.98
CA GLU A 123 -18.57 -5.49 3.55
C GLU A 123 -19.38 -6.26 2.48
N ASP A 124 -19.06 -6.08 1.19
CA ASP A 124 -19.77 -6.79 0.13
C ASP A 124 -19.38 -8.27 0.11
N ASP A 125 -20.38 -9.15 0.10
CA ASP A 125 -20.16 -10.54 -0.28
C ASP A 125 -19.71 -10.62 -1.75
N TRP A 126 -18.43 -10.90 -1.96
CA TRP A 126 -17.82 -11.00 -3.28
C TRP A 126 -18.37 -12.17 -4.11
N GLN A 127 -19.00 -13.16 -3.46
CA GLN A 127 -19.64 -14.30 -4.12
C GLN A 127 -21.06 -13.98 -4.59
N ASN A 128 -21.65 -12.88 -4.10
CA ASN A 128 -22.99 -12.47 -4.47
C ASN A 128 -22.98 -11.69 -5.79
N GLU A 129 -23.59 -12.31 -6.81
CA GLU A 129 -23.69 -11.77 -8.17
C GLU A 129 -24.34 -10.38 -8.27
N LYS A 130 -25.16 -9.99 -7.27
CA LYS A 130 -25.77 -8.65 -7.23
C LYS A 130 -24.74 -7.54 -7.01
N ASN A 131 -23.58 -7.86 -6.41
CA ASN A 131 -22.57 -6.87 -6.08
C ASN A 131 -21.62 -6.57 -7.25
N TRP A 132 -21.49 -7.49 -8.22
CA TRP A 132 -20.50 -7.37 -9.30
C TRP A 132 -20.68 -6.15 -10.22
N CYS A 133 -21.88 -5.56 -10.28
CA CYS A 133 -22.08 -4.33 -11.04
C CYS A 133 -21.33 -3.12 -10.47
N LYS A 134 -20.96 -3.13 -9.18
CA LYS A 134 -20.19 -2.05 -8.55
C LYS A 134 -18.76 -1.95 -9.08
N CYS A 135 -18.12 -3.09 -9.32
CA CYS A 135 -16.75 -3.16 -9.83
C CYS A 135 -16.66 -3.24 -11.37
N ALA A 136 -17.74 -3.67 -12.04
CA ALA A 136 -17.80 -3.81 -13.49
C ALA A 136 -18.89 -2.88 -14.09
N PRO A 137 -18.60 -1.58 -14.33
CA PRO A 137 -19.59 -0.65 -14.86
C PRO A 137 -20.08 -1.01 -16.28
N ASN A 138 -19.37 -1.88 -16.99
CA ASN A 138 -19.71 -2.40 -18.33
C ASN A 138 -20.10 -3.90 -18.30
N LEU A 139 -20.61 -4.39 -17.17
CA LEU A 139 -21.09 -5.76 -17.01
C LEU A 139 -22.14 -6.11 -18.09
N GLU A 140 -22.04 -7.31 -18.65
CA GLU A 140 -22.80 -7.82 -19.81
C GLU A 140 -22.49 -7.14 -21.16
N VAL A 141 -21.56 -6.19 -21.23
CA VAL A 141 -21.08 -5.60 -22.49
C VAL A 141 -19.70 -6.13 -22.86
N THR A 142 -18.76 -6.12 -21.93
CA THR A 142 -17.38 -6.64 -22.14
C THR A 142 -17.11 -7.86 -21.26
N VAL A 143 -17.38 -7.75 -19.97
CA VAL A 143 -17.28 -8.83 -18.98
C VAL A 143 -18.68 -9.36 -18.73
N THR A 144 -18.87 -10.67 -18.80
CA THR A 144 -20.18 -11.31 -18.53
C THR A 144 -20.26 -11.79 -17.09
N LYS A 145 -21.47 -11.83 -16.51
CA LYS A 145 -21.70 -12.46 -15.20
C LYS A 145 -21.33 -13.93 -15.22
N LYS A 146 -21.47 -14.61 -16.37
CA LYS A 146 -21.02 -15.99 -16.55
C LYS A 146 -19.52 -16.12 -16.23
N TYR A 147 -18.68 -15.27 -16.81
CA TYR A 147 -17.24 -15.29 -16.56
C TYR A 147 -16.91 -15.05 -15.07
N ILE A 148 -17.49 -14.01 -14.47
CA ILE A 148 -17.25 -13.72 -13.05
C ILE A 148 -17.70 -14.89 -12.17
N ARG A 149 -18.85 -15.50 -12.45
CA ARG A 149 -19.35 -16.67 -11.73
C ARG A 149 -18.42 -17.87 -11.82
N GLU A 150 -17.84 -18.12 -12.99
CA GLU A 150 -16.85 -19.19 -13.19
C GLU A 150 -15.57 -18.92 -12.38
N GLN A 151 -15.05 -17.69 -12.39
CA GLN A 151 -13.90 -17.29 -11.56
C GLN A 151 -14.20 -17.42 -10.06
N VAL A 152 -15.37 -16.97 -9.62
CA VAL A 152 -15.81 -17.11 -8.23
C VAL A 152 -15.91 -18.58 -7.83
N GLN A 153 -16.49 -19.44 -8.67
CA GLN A 153 -16.58 -20.87 -8.40
C GLN A 153 -15.19 -21.54 -8.34
N GLN A 154 -14.25 -21.11 -9.17
CA GLN A 154 -12.87 -21.58 -9.15
C GLN A 154 -12.20 -21.23 -7.81
N ALA A 155 -12.31 -20.00 -7.35
CA ALA A 155 -11.81 -19.55 -6.05
C ALA A 155 -12.47 -20.29 -4.87
N LYS A 156 -13.76 -20.62 -4.94
CA LYS A 156 -14.42 -21.45 -3.90
C LYS A 156 -13.83 -22.86 -3.83
N ASN A 157 -13.49 -23.44 -4.98
CA ASN A 157 -12.92 -24.78 -5.05
C ASN A 157 -11.42 -24.78 -4.68
N ASN A 158 -10.73 -23.65 -4.90
CA ASN A 158 -9.32 -23.46 -4.63
C ASN A 158 -9.08 -22.14 -3.87
N PRO A 159 -9.07 -22.16 -2.53
CA PRO A 159 -8.90 -20.95 -1.71
C PRO A 159 -7.62 -20.15 -2.04
N SER A 160 -6.57 -20.78 -2.57
CA SER A 160 -5.36 -20.08 -2.99
C SER A 160 -5.57 -19.07 -4.14
N GLU A 161 -6.65 -19.23 -4.91
CA GLU A 161 -7.00 -18.34 -6.02
C GLU A 161 -7.90 -17.18 -5.60
N GLU A 162 -8.45 -17.19 -4.37
CA GLU A 162 -9.40 -16.17 -3.91
C GLU A 162 -8.83 -14.76 -4.07
N VAL A 163 -7.62 -14.53 -3.57
CA VAL A 163 -6.97 -13.22 -3.67
C VAL A 163 -6.77 -12.80 -5.11
N GLY A 164 -6.38 -13.74 -5.98
CA GLY A 164 -6.24 -13.50 -7.42
C GLY A 164 -7.55 -13.04 -8.05
N VAL A 165 -8.63 -13.77 -7.80
CA VAL A 165 -9.97 -13.48 -8.34
C VAL A 165 -10.51 -12.16 -7.79
N ARG A 166 -10.48 -11.96 -6.47
CA ARG A 166 -10.98 -10.72 -5.85
C ARG A 166 -10.19 -9.48 -6.32
N THR A 167 -8.87 -9.61 -6.48
CA THR A 167 -8.03 -8.51 -6.94
C THR A 167 -8.25 -8.20 -8.42
N LYS A 168 -8.14 -9.21 -9.29
CA LYS A 168 -8.12 -9.00 -10.75
C LYS A 168 -9.50 -8.95 -11.39
N THR A 169 -10.50 -9.62 -10.81
CA THR A 169 -11.86 -9.66 -11.37
C THR A 169 -12.79 -8.68 -10.66
N LEU A 170 -12.65 -8.50 -9.34
CA LEU A 170 -13.58 -7.72 -8.53
C LEU A 170 -13.00 -6.39 -8.02
N ASN A 171 -11.78 -6.07 -8.45
CA ASN A 171 -11.08 -4.82 -8.16
C ASN A 171 -10.91 -4.52 -6.66
N GLN A 172 -10.78 -5.55 -5.83
CA GLN A 172 -10.54 -5.42 -4.39
C GLN A 172 -9.05 -5.55 -4.06
N TRP A 173 -8.51 -4.60 -3.29
CA TRP A 173 -7.16 -4.71 -2.75
C TRP A 173 -7.16 -5.68 -1.57
N CYS A 174 -6.86 -6.94 -1.84
CA CYS A 174 -6.85 -8.00 -0.83
C CYS A 174 -5.45 -8.19 -0.25
N ASP A 175 -5.36 -8.45 1.05
CA ASP A 175 -4.16 -9.03 1.65
C ASP A 175 -4.16 -10.55 1.43
N SER A 176 -3.06 -11.22 1.80
CA SER A 176 -2.87 -12.68 1.72
C SER A 176 -4.16 -13.50 1.94
N ALA A 177 -4.40 -14.53 1.10
CA ALA A 177 -5.59 -15.38 1.16
C ALA A 177 -5.70 -16.15 2.48
N THR A 178 -4.56 -16.36 3.13
CA THR A 178 -4.44 -16.92 4.47
C THR A 178 -3.93 -15.83 5.39
N VAL A 179 -4.86 -15.16 6.06
CA VAL A 179 -4.55 -14.32 7.22
C VAL A 179 -4.73 -15.20 8.46
N TRP A 180 -3.65 -15.46 9.20
CA TRP A 180 -3.72 -16.28 10.42
C TRP A 180 -4.59 -15.62 11.50
N ILE A 181 -4.48 -14.30 11.63
CA ILE A 181 -5.32 -13.47 12.51
C ILE A 181 -5.95 -12.35 11.66
N PRO A 182 -7.23 -12.50 11.26
CA PRO A 182 -7.95 -11.45 10.54
C PRO A 182 -7.87 -10.08 11.23
N GLU A 183 -7.73 -9.01 10.43
CA GLU A 183 -7.60 -7.63 10.92
C GLU A 183 -8.77 -7.23 11.82
N GLU A 184 -9.99 -7.69 11.50
CA GLU A 184 -11.17 -7.43 12.32
C GLU A 184 -11.03 -7.91 13.78
N TYR A 185 -10.31 -9.03 14.02
CA TYR A 185 -10.07 -9.50 15.38
C TYR A 185 -9.06 -8.61 16.10
N VAL A 186 -8.01 -8.18 15.39
CA VAL A 186 -7.01 -7.24 15.92
C VAL A 186 -7.68 -5.93 16.30
N VAL A 187 -8.52 -5.35 15.43
CA VAL A 187 -9.24 -4.11 15.70
C VAL A 187 -10.22 -4.27 16.85
N LYS A 188 -10.99 -5.38 16.90
CA LYS A 188 -11.95 -5.66 17.99
C LYS A 188 -11.26 -5.80 19.36
N CYS A 189 -10.02 -6.30 19.41
CA CYS A 189 -9.29 -6.48 20.67
C CYS A 189 -8.27 -5.36 20.96
N SER A 190 -8.05 -4.43 20.03
CA SER A 190 -7.10 -3.32 20.19
C SER A 190 -7.65 -2.27 21.16
N ASN A 191 -6.88 -2.01 22.22
CA ASN A 191 -7.16 -0.94 23.17
C ASN A 191 -5.86 -0.26 23.59
N LYS A 192 -5.97 0.97 24.09
CA LYS A 192 -4.82 1.66 24.69
C LYS A 192 -4.46 0.96 25.99
N VAL A 193 -3.28 0.35 26.04
CA VAL A 193 -2.71 -0.28 27.24
C VAL A 193 -1.58 0.59 27.79
N ASP A 194 -1.68 0.95 29.06
CA ASP A 194 -0.63 1.59 29.85
C ASP A 194 -0.22 0.66 30.98
N LEU A 195 1.08 0.41 31.14
CA LEU A 195 1.59 -0.49 32.18
C LEU A 195 1.23 0.00 33.59
N SER A 196 1.09 1.32 33.78
CA SER A 196 0.78 1.92 35.08
C SER A 196 -0.59 1.51 35.63
N ASP A 197 -1.53 1.13 34.77
CA ASP A 197 -2.88 0.63 35.15
C ASP A 197 -2.84 -0.78 35.77
N PHE A 198 -1.70 -1.47 35.68
CA PHE A 198 -1.53 -2.87 36.09
C PHE A 198 -0.53 -3.01 37.24
N LYS A 199 -0.43 -2.00 38.11
CA LYS A 199 0.55 -2.01 39.20
C LYS A 199 0.43 -3.25 40.08
N GLY A 200 1.54 -4.00 40.19
CA GLY A 200 1.63 -5.22 41.00
C GLY A 200 1.10 -6.50 40.32
N GLU A 201 0.52 -6.41 39.12
CA GLU A 201 0.03 -7.57 38.39
C GLU A 201 1.17 -8.40 37.80
N ASN A 202 0.90 -9.68 37.55
CA ASN A 202 1.86 -10.60 36.93
C ASN A 202 2.06 -10.27 35.45
N CYS A 203 3.33 -10.10 35.07
CA CYS A 203 3.74 -9.76 33.72
C CYS A 203 4.75 -10.77 33.17
N TYR A 204 4.58 -11.14 31.90
CA TYR A 204 5.50 -11.97 31.13
C TYR A 204 6.01 -11.15 29.96
N ILE A 205 7.31 -11.21 29.67
CA ILE A 205 7.92 -10.38 28.64
C ILE A 205 8.42 -11.28 27.51
N GLY A 206 8.09 -10.92 26.28
CA GLY A 206 8.69 -11.47 25.07
C GLY A 206 9.59 -10.42 24.42
N VAL A 207 10.82 -10.80 24.09
CA VAL A 207 11.77 -9.94 23.38
C VAL A 207 12.13 -10.59 22.05
N ASP A 208 11.88 -9.86 20.98
CA ASP A 208 12.32 -10.21 19.62
C ASP A 208 13.41 -9.22 19.20
N LEU A 209 14.67 -9.70 19.19
CA LEU A 209 15.83 -8.88 18.87
C LEU A 209 16.04 -8.86 17.36
N GLY A 210 15.80 -7.69 16.77
CA GLY A 210 16.15 -7.40 15.38
C GLY A 210 17.67 -7.45 15.19
N ALA A 211 18.10 -7.87 14.00
CA ALA A 211 19.51 -7.76 13.60
C ALA A 211 19.90 -6.28 13.37
N VAL A 212 21.06 -6.05 12.74
CA VAL A 212 21.69 -4.72 12.50
C VAL A 212 20.73 -3.60 12.07
N SER A 213 19.58 -3.91 11.45
CA SER A 213 18.67 -2.88 10.94
C SER A 213 17.19 -3.25 10.95
N ASP A 214 16.80 -4.31 11.66
CA ASP A 214 15.40 -4.72 11.76
C ASP A 214 14.79 -4.23 13.07
N LEU A 215 13.46 -4.11 13.11
CA LEU A 215 12.76 -3.69 14.33
C LEU A 215 12.99 -4.70 15.44
N THR A 216 13.41 -4.18 16.59
CA THR A 216 13.40 -4.94 17.84
C THR A 216 12.07 -4.66 18.55
N ALA A 217 11.41 -5.71 19.05
CA ALA A 217 10.14 -5.60 19.75
C ALA A 217 10.23 -6.17 21.17
N VAL A 218 9.66 -5.45 22.13
CA VAL A 218 9.51 -5.90 23.53
C VAL A 218 8.03 -5.87 23.86
N SER A 219 7.42 -7.04 24.05
CA SER A 219 6.00 -7.18 24.38
C SER A 219 5.82 -7.61 25.83
N TYR A 220 5.05 -6.83 26.58
CA TYR A 220 4.65 -7.08 27.95
C TYR A 220 3.24 -7.67 27.93
N MET A 221 3.10 -8.93 28.34
CA MET A 221 1.83 -9.62 28.53
C MET A 221 1.44 -9.58 30.01
N ILE A 222 0.38 -8.87 30.35
CA ILE A 222 -0.18 -8.82 31.70
C ILE A 222 -1.42 -9.71 31.77
N VAL A 223 -1.53 -10.50 32.84
CA VAL A 223 -2.71 -11.33 33.10
C VAL A 223 -3.50 -10.71 34.24
N LYS A 224 -4.74 -10.27 33.96
CA LYS A 224 -5.64 -9.68 34.95
C LYS A 224 -7.08 -10.08 34.66
N ASP A 225 -7.78 -10.59 35.65
CA ASP A 225 -9.19 -11.01 35.55
C ASP A 225 -9.48 -11.95 34.36
N ASP A 226 -8.60 -12.94 34.14
CA ASP A 226 -8.62 -13.88 33.00
C ASP A 226 -8.51 -13.24 31.60
N ILE A 227 -8.12 -11.95 31.54
CA ILE A 227 -7.84 -11.22 30.30
C ILE A 227 -6.33 -11.03 30.15
N TYR A 228 -5.85 -11.24 28.93
CA TYR A 228 -4.47 -11.02 28.53
C TYR A 228 -4.33 -9.65 27.87
N TYR A 229 -3.61 -8.74 28.50
CA TYR A 229 -3.31 -7.41 27.98
C TYR A 229 -1.90 -7.39 27.40
N PHE A 230 -1.73 -6.75 26.25
CA PHE A 230 -0.43 -6.62 25.59
C PHE A 230 -0.04 -5.16 25.43
N LYS A 231 1.16 -4.82 25.88
CA LYS A 231 1.83 -3.56 25.57
C LYS A 231 3.11 -3.88 24.83
N THR A 232 3.27 -3.40 23.61
CA THR A 232 4.50 -3.62 22.83
C THR A 232 5.24 -2.31 22.61
N HIS A 233 6.53 -2.32 22.88
CA HIS A 233 7.46 -1.25 22.53
C HIS A 233 8.34 -1.69 21.36
N TYR A 234 8.60 -0.76 20.45
CA TYR A 234 9.41 -0.98 19.27
C TYR A 234 10.66 -0.13 19.32
N TYR A 235 11.78 -0.70 18.91
CA TYR A 235 13.11 -0.10 18.92
C TYR A 235 13.76 -0.25 17.55
N LEU A 236 14.50 0.77 17.12
CA LEU A 236 15.23 0.77 15.85
C LEU A 236 16.49 1.66 15.94
N PRO A 237 17.63 1.30 15.31
CA PRO A 237 18.80 2.18 15.28
C PRO A 237 18.57 3.40 14.39
N GLU A 238 19.24 4.51 14.68
CA GLU A 238 19.13 5.76 13.92
C GLU A 238 19.52 5.58 12.43
N SER A 239 20.49 4.71 12.13
CA SER A 239 20.90 4.42 10.75
C SER A 239 19.76 3.91 9.87
N ALA A 240 18.80 3.17 10.45
CA ALA A 240 17.66 2.65 9.72
C ALA A 240 16.69 3.76 9.26
N LEU A 241 16.75 4.96 9.85
CA LEU A 241 16.00 6.12 9.40
C LEU A 241 16.57 6.76 8.13
N GLU A 242 17.76 6.33 7.68
CA GLU A 242 18.40 6.85 6.47
C GLU A 242 18.54 5.78 5.38
N GLU A 243 18.90 4.57 5.80
CA GLU A 243 19.32 3.49 4.91
C GLU A 243 18.17 2.59 4.43
N LYS A 244 17.08 2.45 5.21
CA LYS A 244 15.99 1.53 4.87
C LYS A 244 15.04 2.10 3.82
N GLN A 245 14.41 1.20 3.07
CA GLN A 245 13.36 1.55 2.12
C GLN A 245 12.18 2.24 2.82
N ASP A 246 11.77 1.75 3.98
CA ASP A 246 10.62 2.26 4.75
C ASP A 246 10.96 3.44 5.67
N LYS A 247 12.11 4.11 5.44
CA LYS A 247 12.62 5.18 6.31
C LYS A 247 11.64 6.31 6.59
N GLU A 248 10.81 6.69 5.62
CA GLU A 248 9.83 7.78 5.82
C GLU A 248 8.71 7.35 6.79
N THR A 249 8.32 6.08 6.76
CA THR A 249 7.40 5.47 7.73
C THR A 249 8.02 5.44 9.12
N TYR A 250 9.28 5.02 9.25
CA TYR A 250 9.98 5.00 10.54
C TYR A 250 10.16 6.40 11.13
N LYS A 251 10.50 7.40 10.32
CA LYS A 251 10.54 8.81 10.74
C LYS A 251 9.17 9.30 11.21
N LEU A 252 8.08 8.89 10.56
CA LEU A 252 6.73 9.22 11.00
C LEU A 252 6.43 8.59 12.37
N TRP A 253 6.67 7.29 12.55
CA TRP A 253 6.42 6.60 13.82
C TRP A 253 7.26 7.15 14.97
N HIS A 254 8.52 7.51 14.70
CA HIS A 254 9.36 8.18 15.68
C HIS A 254 8.78 9.52 16.12
N ARG A 255 8.36 10.37 15.18
CA ARG A 255 7.71 11.67 15.49
C ARG A 255 6.41 11.51 16.27
N LEU A 256 5.67 10.42 16.03
CA LEU A 256 4.43 10.09 16.75
C LEU A 256 4.67 9.43 18.12
N GLY A 257 5.93 9.16 18.50
CA GLY A 257 6.27 8.48 19.75
C GLY A 257 5.89 6.98 19.76
N LEU A 258 5.68 6.38 18.59
CA LEU A 258 5.34 4.96 18.42
C LEU A 258 6.58 4.07 18.27
N LEU A 259 7.73 4.69 17.99
CA LEU A 259 9.01 4.03 17.76
C LEU A 259 10.12 4.73 18.55
N THR A 260 10.81 3.96 19.39
CA THR A 260 12.01 4.42 20.09
C THR A 260 13.22 4.24 19.19
N VAL A 261 14.01 5.30 19.04
CA VAL A 261 15.22 5.27 18.21
C VAL A 261 16.45 5.26 19.12
N THR A 262 17.32 4.28 18.94
CA THR A 262 18.60 4.20 19.64
C THR A 262 19.73 4.73 18.77
N SER A 263 20.75 5.33 19.38
CA SER A 263 21.91 5.84 18.65
C SER A 263 22.73 4.72 18.01
N GLY A 264 23.45 5.04 16.93
CA GLY A 264 24.33 4.10 16.23
C GLY A 264 23.64 3.27 15.15
N ASN A 265 24.36 2.27 14.67
CA ASN A 265 23.96 1.44 13.53
C ASN A 265 23.40 0.07 13.92
N VAL A 266 23.19 -0.19 15.22
CA VAL A 266 22.60 -1.41 15.78
C VAL A 266 21.73 -1.00 16.97
N THR A 267 20.63 -1.71 17.21
CA THR A 267 19.78 -1.46 18.38
C THR A 267 20.59 -1.64 19.67
N ASP A 268 20.59 -0.62 20.52
CA ASP A 268 21.29 -0.67 21.82
C ASP A 268 20.48 -1.47 22.85
N TYR A 269 20.99 -2.64 23.24
CA TYR A 269 20.32 -3.54 24.17
C TYR A 269 20.31 -3.02 25.62
N ASP A 270 21.20 -2.07 25.96
CA ASP A 270 21.19 -1.44 27.28
C ASP A 270 19.94 -0.56 27.46
N TYR A 271 19.45 0.07 26.38
CA TYR A 271 18.19 0.80 26.40
C TYR A 271 17.01 -0.12 26.69
N ILE A 272 16.95 -1.26 26.02
CA ILE A 272 15.90 -2.26 26.21
C ILE A 272 15.93 -2.79 27.64
N THR A 273 17.12 -3.15 28.12
CA THR A 273 17.31 -3.64 29.49
C THR A 273 16.88 -2.59 30.52
N THR A 274 17.24 -1.33 30.30
CA THR A 274 16.86 -0.20 31.15
C THR A 274 15.34 -0.02 31.19
N ASP A 275 14.65 -0.12 30.05
CA ASP A 275 13.19 0.01 30.00
C ASP A 275 12.47 -1.16 30.67
N ILE A 276 12.98 -2.39 30.52
CA ILE A 276 12.46 -3.57 31.24
C ILE A 276 12.65 -3.39 32.75
N LEU A 277 13.78 -2.86 33.20
CA LEU A 277 14.03 -2.57 34.62
C LEU A 277 13.07 -1.51 35.18
N LYS A 278 12.73 -0.47 34.41
CA LYS A 278 11.69 0.50 34.80
C LYS A 278 10.32 -0.16 34.89
N ALA A 279 9.97 -1.04 33.93
CA ALA A 279 8.70 -1.77 33.96
C ALA A 279 8.55 -2.63 35.23
N ARG A 280 9.65 -3.20 35.73
CA ARG A 280 9.69 -3.96 37.00
C ARG A 280 9.24 -3.15 38.21
N GLU A 281 9.40 -1.83 38.20
CA GLU A 281 8.94 -0.97 39.30
C GLU A 281 7.41 -0.83 39.33
N ILE A 282 6.74 -1.21 38.24
CA ILE A 282 5.30 -1.10 38.04
C ILE A 282 4.66 -2.48 38.16
N VAL A 283 5.12 -3.47 37.38
CA VAL A 283 4.53 -4.81 37.27
C VAL A 283 5.46 -5.90 37.83
N ASN A 284 4.90 -7.03 38.25
CA ASN A 284 5.66 -8.17 38.74
C ASN A 284 6.12 -9.06 37.57
N ILE A 285 7.37 -8.91 37.14
CA ILE A 285 7.94 -9.67 36.02
C ILE A 285 8.20 -11.12 36.44
N MET A 286 7.45 -12.05 35.86
CA MET A 286 7.50 -13.48 36.16
C MET A 286 8.49 -14.24 35.28
N ALA A 287 8.57 -13.89 34.00
CA ALA A 287 9.50 -14.51 33.06
C ALA A 287 9.79 -13.58 31.88
N ILE A 288 10.96 -13.77 31.28
CA ILE A 288 11.38 -13.10 30.05
C ILE A 288 11.77 -14.18 29.04
N GLY A 289 11.08 -14.24 27.91
CA GLY A 289 11.38 -15.11 26.78
C GLY A 289 12.06 -14.32 25.67
N TYR A 290 13.10 -14.90 25.07
CA TYR A 290 13.84 -14.32 23.95
C TYR A 290 14.52 -15.43 23.13
N ASP A 291 14.79 -15.18 21.86
CA ASP A 291 15.58 -16.10 21.03
C ASP A 291 17.07 -15.95 21.35
N LYS A 292 17.71 -17.08 21.68
CA LYS A 292 19.14 -17.15 22.02
C LYS A 292 20.05 -16.90 20.82
N TYR A 293 19.56 -17.09 19.59
CA TYR A 293 20.39 -16.99 18.38
C TYR A 293 20.95 -15.57 18.15
N ASN A 294 20.16 -14.53 18.43
CA ASN A 294 20.57 -13.12 18.30
C ASN A 294 20.96 -12.44 19.63
N ALA A 295 20.96 -13.19 20.74
CA ALA A 295 21.15 -12.68 22.10
C ALA A 295 22.52 -13.04 22.70
N THR A 296 23.61 -12.72 21.98
CA THR A 296 25.00 -13.05 22.37
C THR A 296 25.82 -11.88 22.91
N GLN A 297 25.17 -10.79 23.36
CA GLN A 297 25.81 -9.72 24.14
C GLN A 297 25.21 -9.62 25.54
#